data_AF-A0A7C1AWA2-F1
#
_entry.id   AF-A0A7C1AWA2-F1
#
_cell.length_a   1.000
_cell.length_b   1.000
_cell.length_c   1.000
_cell.angle_alpha   90.00
_cell.angle_beta   90.00
_cell.angle_gamma   90.00
#
_symmetry.space_group_name_H-M   'P 1'
#
loop_
_entity.id
_entity.type
_entity.pdbx_description
1 polymer ?
#
loop_
_entity_poly.entity_id
_entity_poly.type
_entity_poly.pdbx_seq_one_letter_code
_entity_poly.pdbx_strand_id
1 'polypeptide(L)'
;MAMTPEELSQRVVRFYHRYGEELESIRQLLHIQLDKLALACTLENRLPRKAIKVVSRTKELKNVLLKLEKNGWPEFYLPSEIIHDLIGARIICWFQDDCYGMLHLLQDSKRLTLLADSIEDYNKNPKASGYRAIHALSDVTYDQIIQKGNKHQIVIGKMTCEIQIRTLFQDAWGELTHQMHYKIREQKRSKYNKLVSSLADRLYKEDKAAVAIRKLLQKEKEKMQLSGLKDR
;
A
#
# COMPACT_ATOMS: atom_id res chain seq x y z
N MET A 1 34.52 12.84 3.78
CA MET A 1 33.71 13.82 4.53
C MET A 1 32.27 13.38 4.42
N ALA A 2 31.50 13.46 5.51
CA ALA A 2 30.07 13.20 5.49
C ALA A 2 29.37 14.27 4.63
N MET A 3 28.36 13.88 3.86
CA MET A 3 27.63 14.84 3.00
C MET A 3 26.73 15.74 3.84
N THR A 4 26.65 17.01 3.44
CA THR A 4 25.74 17.98 4.04
C THR A 4 24.28 17.73 3.60
N PRO A 5 23.28 18.16 4.40
CA PRO A 5 21.87 18.11 4.00
C PRO A 5 21.56 18.77 2.65
N GLU A 6 22.29 19.84 2.31
CA GLU A 6 22.15 20.54 1.02
C GLU A 6 22.64 19.65 -0.14
N GLU A 7 23.79 19.01 0.00
CA GLU A 7 24.32 18.08 -1.01
C GLU A 7 23.40 16.86 -1.21
N LEU A 8 22.85 16.32 -0.12
CA LEU A 8 21.87 15.23 -0.17
C LEU A 8 20.57 15.69 -0.85
N SER A 9 20.08 16.89 -0.54
CA SER A 9 18.88 17.47 -1.18
C SER A 9 19.07 17.58 -2.69
N GLN A 10 20.19 18.15 -3.14
CA GLN A 10 20.50 18.27 -4.56
C GLN A 10 20.64 16.91 -5.24
N ARG A 11 21.13 15.89 -4.52
CA ARG A 11 21.18 14.51 -5.03
C ARG A 11 19.78 13.94 -5.27
N VAL A 12 18.83 14.18 -4.37
CA VAL A 12 17.42 13.80 -4.60
C VAL A 12 16.83 14.52 -5.81
N VAL A 13 17.07 15.83 -5.96
CA VAL A 13 16.58 16.61 -7.10
C VAL A 13 17.10 16.02 -8.42
N ARG A 14 18.42 15.75 -8.50
CA ARG A 14 19.02 15.10 -9.67
C ARG A 14 18.46 13.71 -9.93
N PHE A 15 18.20 12.94 -8.88
CA PHE A 15 17.57 11.63 -9.00
C PHE A 15 16.17 11.73 -9.63
N TYR A 16 15.32 12.64 -9.15
CA TYR A 16 13.97 12.84 -9.72
C TYR A 16 14.00 13.36 -11.14
N HIS A 17 14.93 14.26 -11.47
CA HIS A 17 15.12 14.74 -12.85
C HIS A 17 15.54 13.60 -13.79
N ARG A 18 16.37 12.66 -13.32
CA ARG A 18 16.88 11.57 -14.15
C ARG A 18 15.92 10.39 -14.26
N TYR A 19 15.30 9.98 -13.15
CA TYR A 19 14.54 8.75 -13.04
C TYR A 19 13.03 8.98 -12.85
N GLY A 20 12.54 10.22 -12.86
CA GLY A 20 11.13 10.53 -12.60
C GLY A 20 10.16 9.82 -13.55
N GLU A 21 10.45 9.80 -14.86
CA GLU A 21 9.63 9.08 -15.85
C GLU A 21 9.69 7.56 -15.68
N GLU A 22 10.86 7.03 -15.29
CA GLU A 22 11.05 5.61 -15.00
C GLU A 22 10.24 5.20 -13.75
N LEU A 23 10.30 5.99 -12.68
CA LEU A 23 9.48 5.78 -11.48
C LEU A 23 7.98 5.75 -11.81
N GLU A 24 7.53 6.65 -12.67
CA GLU A 24 6.13 6.72 -13.08
C GLU A 24 5.73 5.52 -13.95
N SER A 25 6.62 5.05 -14.82
CA SER A 25 6.41 3.83 -15.61
C SER A 25 6.35 2.58 -14.72
N ILE A 26 7.24 2.47 -13.74
CA ILE A 26 7.23 1.38 -12.75
C ILE A 26 5.95 1.45 -11.90
N ARG A 27 5.48 2.64 -11.51
CA ARG A 27 4.21 2.82 -10.80
C ARG A 27 3.04 2.27 -11.61
N GLN A 28 2.98 2.56 -12.92
CA GLN A 28 1.94 2.03 -13.80
C GLN A 28 2.01 0.50 -13.91
N LEU A 29 3.21 -0.06 -14.04
CA LEU A 29 3.42 -1.49 -14.07
C LEU A 29 2.94 -2.16 -12.77
N LEU A 30 3.32 -1.62 -11.61
CA LEU A 30 2.84 -2.07 -10.30
C LEU A 30 1.31 -2.04 -10.24
N HIS A 31 0.71 -0.92 -10.67
CA HIS A 31 -0.74 -0.76 -10.67
C HIS A 31 -1.42 -1.88 -11.46
N ILE A 32 -0.99 -2.12 -12.70
CA ILE A 32 -1.56 -3.15 -13.57
C ILE A 32 -1.41 -4.55 -12.96
N GLN A 33 -0.25 -4.84 -12.38
CA GLN A 33 0.01 -6.14 -11.74
C GLN A 33 -0.93 -6.36 -10.55
N LEU A 34 -1.07 -5.36 -9.66
CA LEU A 34 -1.99 -5.41 -8.52
C LEU A 34 -3.45 -5.51 -8.96
N ASP A 35 -3.83 -4.82 -10.02
CA ASP A 35 -5.20 -4.84 -10.53
C ASP A 35 -5.60 -6.23 -11.03
N LYS A 36 -4.66 -6.99 -11.60
CA LYS A 36 -4.86 -8.39 -11.98
C LYS A 36 -5.04 -9.30 -10.77
N LEU A 37 -4.25 -9.10 -9.71
CA LEU A 37 -4.43 -9.84 -8.46
C LEU A 37 -5.78 -9.52 -7.81
N ALA A 38 -6.18 -8.24 -7.81
CA ALA A 38 -7.50 -7.83 -7.35
C ALA A 38 -8.61 -8.50 -8.17
N LEU A 39 -8.42 -8.73 -9.47
CA LEU A 39 -9.41 -9.40 -10.32
C LEU A 39 -9.56 -10.86 -9.88
N ALA A 40 -8.44 -11.57 -9.75
CA ALA A 40 -8.42 -12.95 -9.27
C ALA A 40 -9.16 -13.07 -7.92
N CYS A 41 -8.80 -12.22 -6.94
CA CYS A 41 -9.44 -12.21 -5.63
C CYS A 41 -10.95 -11.97 -5.71
N THR A 42 -11.41 -11.00 -6.53
CA THR A 42 -12.85 -10.75 -6.69
C THR A 42 -13.58 -11.92 -7.34
N LEU A 43 -12.95 -12.63 -8.29
CA LEU A 43 -13.54 -13.79 -8.95
C LEU A 43 -13.66 -14.99 -7.98
N GLU A 44 -12.58 -15.30 -7.25
CA GLU A 44 -12.55 -16.36 -6.23
C GLU A 44 -13.64 -16.16 -5.19
N ASN A 45 -13.87 -14.90 -4.81
CA ASN A 45 -14.85 -14.52 -3.80
C ASN A 45 -16.24 -14.17 -4.34
N ARG A 46 -16.46 -14.27 -5.66
CA ARG A 46 -17.71 -13.93 -6.36
C ARG A 46 -18.20 -12.51 -6.02
N LEU A 47 -17.28 -11.57 -5.97
CA LEU A 47 -17.50 -10.15 -5.70
C LEU A 47 -17.48 -9.33 -7.00
N PRO A 48 -18.19 -8.19 -7.06
CA PRO A 48 -18.07 -7.29 -8.20
C PRO A 48 -16.66 -6.68 -8.26
N ARG A 49 -16.20 -6.31 -9.46
CA ARG A 49 -14.86 -5.71 -9.68
C ARG A 49 -14.54 -4.55 -8.73
N LYS A 50 -15.53 -3.71 -8.42
CA LYS A 50 -15.40 -2.56 -7.52
C LYS A 50 -15.17 -2.92 -6.03
N ALA A 51 -15.23 -4.19 -5.67
CA ALA A 51 -15.01 -4.65 -4.29
C ALA A 51 -13.57 -4.52 -3.82
N ILE A 52 -12.62 -4.52 -4.76
CA ILE A 52 -11.21 -4.28 -4.50
C ILE A 52 -10.74 -3.19 -5.44
N LYS A 53 -10.29 -2.06 -4.87
CA LYS A 53 -9.78 -0.91 -5.62
C LYS A 53 -8.29 -0.76 -5.39
N VAL A 54 -7.52 -0.66 -6.47
CA VAL A 54 -6.09 -0.33 -6.41
C VAL A 54 -5.90 1.16 -6.68
N VAL A 55 -5.08 1.81 -5.87
CA VAL A 55 -4.61 3.18 -6.07
C VAL A 55 -3.10 3.18 -5.92
N SER A 56 -2.37 3.75 -6.88
CA SER A 56 -0.91 3.82 -6.84
C SER A 56 -0.44 5.24 -7.04
N ARG A 57 0.71 5.61 -6.47
CA ARG A 57 1.32 6.92 -6.65
C ARG A 57 2.84 6.83 -6.62
N THR A 58 3.45 7.80 -7.28
CA THR A 58 4.87 8.13 -7.09
C THR A 58 4.93 9.24 -6.04
N LYS A 59 5.82 9.11 -5.06
CA LYS A 59 6.00 10.12 -4.01
C LYS A 59 6.56 11.39 -4.62
N GLU A 60 5.98 12.53 -4.29
CA GLU A 60 6.49 13.81 -4.78
C GLU A 60 7.84 14.15 -4.15
N LEU A 61 8.73 14.78 -4.93
CA LEU A 61 10.06 15.25 -4.50
C LEU A 61 10.02 16.00 -3.16
N LYS A 62 9.08 16.94 -3.00
CA LYS A 62 8.90 17.70 -1.75
C LYS A 62 8.68 16.78 -0.55
N ASN A 63 7.86 15.74 -0.72
CA ASN A 63 7.54 14.80 0.35
C ASN A 63 8.69 13.83 0.65
N VAL A 64 9.59 13.60 -0.31
CA VAL A 64 10.86 12.90 -0.07
C VAL A 64 11.79 13.74 0.79
N LEU A 65 11.99 15.02 0.44
CA LEU A 65 12.86 15.92 1.20
C LEU A 65 12.38 16.08 2.65
N LEU A 66 11.09 16.28 2.87
CA LEU A 66 10.49 16.33 4.22
C LEU A 66 10.70 15.02 5.00
N LYS A 67 10.70 13.87 4.31
CA LYS A 67 10.94 12.57 4.96
C LYS A 67 12.40 12.40 5.35
N LEU A 68 13.34 12.85 4.51
CA LEU A 68 14.77 12.85 4.83
C LEU A 68 15.09 13.77 6.00
N GLU A 69 14.54 14.98 6.00
CA GLU A 69 14.67 15.93 7.11
C GLU A 69 14.17 15.32 8.42
N LYS A 70 12.97 14.73 8.42
CA LYS A 70 12.42 14.04 9.59
C LYS A 70 13.30 12.88 10.06
N ASN A 71 13.97 12.19 9.14
CA ASN A 71 14.86 11.07 9.44
C ASN A 71 16.29 11.51 9.79
N GLY A 72 16.57 12.81 9.87
CA GLY A 72 17.88 13.34 10.24
C GLY A 72 18.93 13.27 9.12
N TRP A 73 18.51 13.26 7.85
CA TRP A 73 19.39 13.22 6.67
C TRP A 73 20.40 12.06 6.68
N PRO A 74 19.94 10.79 6.71
CA PRO A 74 20.84 9.65 6.59
C PRO A 74 21.61 9.70 5.26
N GLU A 75 22.85 9.21 5.24
CA GLU A 75 23.62 9.11 4.01
C GLU A 75 23.06 8.02 3.08
N PHE A 76 23.08 8.29 1.77
CA PHE A 76 22.67 7.36 0.72
C PHE A 76 23.38 7.65 -0.60
N TYR A 77 23.48 6.64 -1.46
CA TYR A 77 23.90 6.83 -2.84
C TYR A 77 22.70 7.12 -3.74
N LEU A 78 21.63 6.34 -3.63
CA LEU A 78 20.35 6.57 -4.30
C LEU A 78 19.22 6.71 -3.29
N PRO A 79 18.27 7.64 -3.46
CA PRO A 79 17.11 7.76 -2.57
C PRO A 79 16.31 6.47 -2.41
N SER A 80 16.29 5.60 -3.44
CA SER A 80 15.60 4.31 -3.43
C SER A 80 16.19 3.29 -2.45
N GLU A 81 17.44 3.47 -2.01
CA GLU A 81 18.10 2.59 -1.04
C GLU A 81 17.52 2.74 0.37
N ILE A 82 16.98 3.92 0.69
CA ILE A 82 16.55 4.29 2.04
C ILE A 82 15.07 4.71 2.12
N ILE A 83 14.43 4.96 0.98
CA ILE A 83 13.02 5.35 0.90
C ILE A 83 12.28 4.31 0.05
N HIS A 84 11.69 3.33 0.72
CA HIS A 84 10.97 2.23 0.06
C HIS A 84 9.55 2.61 -0.40
N ASP A 85 9.03 3.78 0.01
CA ASP A 85 7.73 4.31 -0.40
C ASP A 85 7.85 5.39 -1.50
N LEU A 86 8.93 5.37 -2.30
CA LEU A 86 9.03 6.20 -3.51
C LEU A 86 7.91 5.87 -4.49
N ILE A 87 7.58 4.58 -4.62
CA ILE A 87 6.39 4.10 -5.31
C ILE A 87 5.55 3.35 -4.27
N GLY A 88 4.31 3.80 -4.12
CA GLY A 88 3.38 3.23 -3.14
C GLY A 88 2.06 2.85 -3.76
N ALA A 89 1.48 1.73 -3.32
CA ALA A 89 0.14 1.31 -3.68
C ALA A 89 -0.75 1.06 -2.46
N ARG A 90 -2.03 1.41 -2.58
CA ARG A 90 -3.10 1.07 -1.64
C ARG A 90 -4.07 0.13 -2.33
N ILE A 91 -4.32 -1.01 -1.72
CA ILE A 91 -5.34 -1.99 -2.13
C ILE A 91 -6.46 -1.90 -1.11
N ILE A 92 -7.61 -1.38 -1.54
CA ILE A 92 -8.76 -1.09 -0.68
C ILE A 92 -9.82 -2.15 -0.93
N CYS A 93 -10.04 -3.02 0.05
CA CYS A 93 -10.98 -4.12 0.02
C CYS A 93 -12.26 -3.75 0.77
N TRP A 94 -13.40 -4.32 0.38
CA TRP A 94 -14.63 -4.19 1.15
C TRP A 94 -14.57 -4.91 2.50
N PHE A 95 -13.93 -6.09 2.53
CA PHE A 95 -13.90 -6.94 3.70
C PHE A 95 -12.47 -7.27 4.13
N GLN A 96 -12.30 -7.52 5.43
CA GLN A 96 -10.99 -7.76 6.02
C GLN A 96 -10.38 -9.11 5.58
N ASP A 97 -11.20 -10.13 5.33
CA ASP A 97 -10.76 -11.42 4.81
C ASP A 97 -10.18 -11.30 3.40
N ASP A 98 -10.74 -10.44 2.54
CA ASP A 98 -10.15 -10.15 1.22
C ASP A 98 -8.79 -9.46 1.32
N CYS A 99 -8.50 -8.71 2.39
CA CYS A 99 -7.17 -8.15 2.61
C CYS A 99 -6.11 -9.25 2.75
N TYR A 100 -6.44 -10.33 3.45
CA TYR A 100 -5.54 -11.48 3.58
C TYR A 100 -5.50 -12.32 2.30
N GLY A 101 -6.63 -12.44 1.57
CA GLY A 101 -6.63 -13.03 0.23
C GLY A 101 -5.70 -12.29 -0.73
N MET A 102 -5.72 -10.96 -0.71
CA MET A 102 -4.79 -10.14 -1.49
C MET A 102 -3.33 -10.32 -1.06
N LEU A 103 -3.06 -10.43 0.25
CA LEU A 103 -1.72 -10.72 0.75
C LEU A 103 -1.22 -12.08 0.24
N HIS A 104 -2.08 -13.10 0.24
CA HIS A 104 -1.74 -14.42 -0.28
C HIS A 104 -1.43 -14.40 -1.78
N LEU A 105 -2.29 -13.75 -2.59
CA LEU A 105 -2.05 -13.60 -4.03
C LEU A 105 -0.79 -12.78 -4.34
N LEU A 106 -0.42 -11.83 -3.47
CA LEU A 106 0.85 -11.11 -3.56
C LEU A 106 2.05 -12.03 -3.30
N GLN A 107 1.97 -12.92 -2.31
CA GLN A 107 3.01 -13.92 -2.03
C GLN A 107 3.20 -14.89 -3.20
N ASP A 108 2.11 -15.25 -3.88
CA ASP A 108 2.12 -16.21 -5.00
C ASP A 108 2.48 -15.56 -6.36
N SER A 109 2.60 -14.23 -6.41
CA SER A 109 2.90 -13.51 -7.64
C SER A 109 4.30 -13.83 -8.15
N LYS A 110 4.41 -14.12 -9.45
CA LYS A 110 5.71 -14.29 -10.13
C LYS A 110 6.32 -12.98 -10.64
N ARG A 111 5.56 -11.89 -10.58
CA ARG A 111 5.94 -10.56 -11.11
C ARG A 111 6.33 -9.58 -10.00
N LEU A 112 5.83 -9.85 -8.80
CA LEU A 112 6.05 -9.08 -7.58
C LEU A 112 6.74 -10.00 -6.58
N THR A 113 7.86 -9.59 -6.03
CA THR A 113 8.59 -10.41 -5.03
C THR A 113 8.52 -9.71 -3.69
N LEU A 114 7.79 -10.28 -2.73
CA LEU A 114 7.78 -9.75 -1.37
C LEU A 114 9.17 -9.88 -0.74
N LEU A 115 9.64 -8.81 -0.11
CA LEU A 115 10.89 -8.84 0.64
C LEU A 115 10.68 -9.64 1.92
N ALA A 116 11.68 -10.45 2.29
CA ALA A 116 11.67 -11.23 3.52
C ALA A 116 11.41 -10.33 4.73
N ASP A 117 10.56 -10.79 5.65
CA ASP A 117 10.20 -10.09 6.89
C ASP A 117 9.63 -8.67 6.74
N SER A 118 9.22 -8.27 5.53
CA SER A 118 8.67 -6.93 5.28
C SER A 118 7.18 -6.77 5.60
N ILE A 119 6.51 -7.85 5.98
CA ILE A 119 5.05 -7.85 6.23
C ILE A 119 4.79 -7.34 7.65
N GLU A 120 4.21 -6.15 7.76
CA GLU A 120 3.74 -5.57 9.02
C GLU A 120 2.21 -5.64 9.08
N ASP A 121 1.69 -6.56 9.89
CA ASP A 121 0.24 -6.76 10.07
C ASP A 121 -0.30 -5.92 11.24
N TYR A 122 -0.65 -4.67 10.95
CA TYR A 122 -1.27 -3.77 11.92
C TYR A 122 -2.75 -4.09 12.19
N ASN A 123 -3.35 -5.08 11.52
CA ASN A 123 -4.67 -5.57 11.93
C ASN A 123 -4.58 -6.40 13.21
N LYS A 124 -3.50 -7.20 13.34
CA LYS A 124 -3.19 -7.97 14.54
C LYS A 124 -2.61 -7.09 15.65
N ASN A 125 -1.65 -6.24 15.28
CA ASN A 125 -0.93 -5.37 16.21
C ASN A 125 -1.14 -3.89 15.83
N PRO A 126 -2.31 -3.28 16.12
CA PRO A 126 -2.57 -1.90 15.76
C PRO A 126 -1.62 -0.93 16.47
N LYS A 127 -1.28 0.18 15.81
CA LYS A 127 -0.48 1.25 16.46
C LYS A 127 -1.29 1.89 17.59
N ALA A 128 -0.61 2.54 18.53
CA ALA A 128 -1.24 3.27 19.64
C ALA A 128 -2.25 4.34 19.18
N SER A 129 -2.13 4.85 17.94
CA SER A 129 -3.11 5.76 17.35
C SER A 129 -4.42 5.09 16.94
N GLY A 130 -4.50 3.76 16.94
CA GLY A 130 -5.60 2.96 16.37
C GLY A 130 -5.39 2.58 14.90
N TYR A 131 -4.26 2.96 14.29
CA TYR A 131 -3.94 2.67 12.89
C TYR A 131 -3.91 1.15 12.61
N ARG A 132 -4.59 0.75 11.52
CA ARG A 132 -4.70 -0.63 11.02
C ARG A 132 -4.54 -0.66 9.50
N ALA A 133 -3.74 -1.61 9.02
CA ALA A 133 -3.50 -1.95 7.62
C ALA A 133 -2.55 -3.17 7.60
N ILE A 134 -2.40 -3.84 6.47
CA ILE A 134 -1.23 -4.70 6.22
C ILE A 134 -0.26 -3.91 5.37
N HIS A 135 1.00 -3.78 5.80
CA HIS A 135 2.07 -3.20 4.98
C HIS A 135 2.99 -4.31 4.51
N ALA A 136 3.48 -4.18 3.29
CA ALA A 136 4.46 -5.08 2.73
C ALA A 136 5.38 -4.33 1.77
N LEU A 137 6.65 -4.74 1.71
CA LEU A 137 7.57 -4.26 0.69
C LEU A 137 7.68 -5.32 -0.41
N SER A 138 7.58 -4.87 -1.66
CA SER A 138 7.61 -5.76 -2.81
C SER A 138 8.47 -5.21 -3.93
N ASP A 139 9.40 -6.02 -4.42
CA ASP A 139 10.16 -5.70 -5.61
C ASP A 139 9.30 -5.90 -6.86
N VAL A 140 9.17 -4.83 -7.64
CA VAL A 140 8.66 -4.86 -9.00
C VAL A 140 9.84 -5.08 -9.94
N THR A 141 9.80 -6.19 -10.67
CA THR A 141 10.80 -6.45 -11.72
C THR A 141 10.38 -5.74 -13.01
N TYR A 142 11.32 -5.02 -13.63
CA TYR A 142 11.08 -4.23 -14.84
C TYR A 142 12.29 -4.23 -15.79
N ASP A 143 12.07 -3.81 -17.03
CA ASP A 143 13.13 -3.64 -18.02
C ASP A 143 13.84 -2.31 -17.77
N GLN A 144 15.02 -2.36 -17.18
CA GLN A 144 15.85 -1.18 -16.91
C GLN A 144 16.75 -0.90 -18.12
N ILE A 145 16.78 0.37 -18.54
CA ILE A 145 17.62 0.82 -19.64
C ILE A 145 18.89 1.43 -19.06
N ILE A 146 20.03 0.82 -19.36
CA ILE A 146 21.35 1.35 -18.98
C ILE A 146 22.14 1.78 -20.23
N GLN A 147 22.90 2.85 -20.10
CA GLN A 147 23.83 3.28 -21.13
C GLN A 147 25.19 2.63 -20.92
N LYS A 148 25.72 1.97 -21.97
CA LYS A 148 27.07 1.40 -21.99
C LYS A 148 27.82 1.94 -23.20
N GLY A 149 28.59 3.02 -22.99
CA GLY A 149 29.22 3.79 -24.06
C GLY A 149 28.18 4.48 -24.94
N ASN A 150 28.21 4.21 -26.26
CA ASN A 150 27.28 4.80 -27.24
C ASN A 150 26.03 3.93 -27.50
N LYS A 151 25.82 2.85 -26.74
CA LYS A 151 24.68 1.95 -26.90
C LYS A 151 23.83 1.89 -25.62
N HIS A 152 22.55 1.64 -25.80
CA HIS A 152 21.63 1.29 -24.73
C HIS A 152 21.53 -0.24 -24.60
N GLN A 153 21.46 -0.72 -23.37
CA GLN A 153 21.23 -2.13 -23.05
C GLN A 153 20.02 -2.24 -22.12
N ILE A 154 19.19 -3.25 -22.34
CA ILE A 154 18.08 -3.60 -21.46
C ILE A 154 18.57 -4.66 -20.49
N VAL A 155 18.45 -4.38 -19.20
CA VAL A 155 18.80 -5.30 -18.10
C VAL A 155 17.61 -5.45 -17.17
N ILE A 156 17.64 -6.48 -16.31
CA ILE A 156 16.59 -6.68 -15.32
C ILE A 156 16.81 -5.68 -14.17
N GLY A 157 15.88 -4.73 -14.04
CA GLY A 157 15.79 -3.82 -12.91
C GLY A 157 14.84 -4.34 -11.84
N LYS A 158 15.08 -3.92 -10.60
CA LYS A 158 14.17 -4.12 -9.47
C LYS A 158 13.94 -2.82 -8.75
N MET A 159 12.69 -2.51 -8.45
CA MET A 159 12.30 -1.36 -7.65
C MET A 159 11.44 -1.82 -6.50
N THR A 160 11.90 -1.60 -5.28
CA THR A 160 11.12 -1.86 -4.08
C THR A 160 10.00 -0.84 -3.95
N CYS A 161 8.78 -1.35 -3.84
CA CYS A 161 7.58 -0.56 -3.67
C CYS A 161 6.89 -0.91 -2.33
N GLU A 162 6.25 0.08 -1.73
CA GLU A 162 5.41 -0.14 -0.54
C GLU A 162 3.98 -0.46 -0.97
N ILE A 163 3.45 -1.59 -0.53
CA ILE A 163 2.06 -1.99 -0.75
C ILE A 163 1.33 -2.00 0.58
N GLN A 164 0.21 -1.28 0.64
CA GLN A 164 -0.66 -1.23 1.80
C GLN A 164 -2.03 -1.82 1.46
N ILE A 165 -2.45 -2.84 2.21
CA ILE A 165 -3.76 -3.48 2.04
C ILE A 165 -4.66 -3.05 3.18
N ARG A 166 -5.84 -2.54 2.84
CA ARG A 166 -6.76 -1.90 3.78
C ARG A 166 -8.20 -2.27 3.49
N THR A 167 -9.05 -2.18 4.50
CA THR A 167 -10.51 -2.14 4.28
C THR A 167 -10.98 -0.73 3.92
N LEU A 168 -12.24 -0.60 3.47
CA LEU A 168 -12.89 0.71 3.26
C LEU A 168 -12.81 1.60 4.51
N PHE A 169 -13.07 1.04 5.69
CA PHE A 169 -13.09 1.79 6.94
C PHE A 169 -11.68 2.21 7.39
N GLN A 170 -10.69 1.33 7.21
CA GLN A 170 -9.28 1.66 7.46
C GLN A 170 -8.79 2.77 6.54
N ASP A 171 -9.18 2.73 5.27
CA ASP A 171 -8.79 3.76 4.32
C ASP A 171 -9.44 5.11 4.63
N ALA A 172 -10.75 5.14 4.90
CA ALA A 172 -11.46 6.34 5.31
C ALA A 172 -10.87 6.95 6.59
N TRP A 173 -10.56 6.13 7.60
CA TRP A 173 -9.88 6.60 8.81
C TRP A 173 -8.52 7.22 8.49
N GLY A 174 -7.73 6.57 7.63
CA GLY A 174 -6.41 7.05 7.23
C GLY A 174 -6.47 8.39 6.51
N GLU A 175 -7.43 8.58 5.62
CA GLU A 175 -7.62 9.84 4.89
C GLU A 175 -8.06 10.98 5.82
N LEU A 176 -9.04 10.74 6.68
CA LEU A 176 -9.53 11.73 7.66
C LEU A 176 -8.41 12.17 8.61
N THR A 177 -7.69 11.21 9.19
CA THR A 177 -6.68 11.49 10.22
C THR A 177 -5.43 12.12 9.63
N HIS A 178 -5.00 11.71 8.43
CA HIS A 178 -3.82 12.29 7.79
C HIS A 178 -4.03 13.78 7.48
N GLN A 179 -5.20 14.18 6.97
CA GLN A 179 -5.48 15.60 6.70
C GLN A 179 -5.57 16.44 7.99
N MET A 180 -6.13 15.86 9.05
CA MET A 180 -6.37 16.55 10.32
C MET A 180 -5.11 16.66 11.18
N HIS A 181 -4.22 15.65 11.13
CA HIS A 181 -2.99 15.62 11.92
C HIS A 181 -2.10 16.85 11.71
N TYR A 182 -2.04 17.40 10.49
CA TYR A 182 -1.23 18.60 10.20
C TYR A 182 -1.84 19.90 10.71
N LYS A 183 -3.14 19.94 11.05
CA LYS A 183 -3.85 21.18 11.40
C LYS A 183 -3.99 21.41 12.91
N ILE A 184 -3.56 20.46 13.73
CA ILE A 184 -3.84 20.48 15.17
C ILE A 184 -2.67 21.04 15.97
N ARG A 185 -2.98 22.09 16.75
CA ARG A 185 -2.05 22.69 17.71
C ARG A 185 -1.67 21.69 18.80
N GLU A 186 -0.42 21.75 19.24
CA GLU A 186 0.17 20.81 20.20
C GLU A 186 -0.63 20.64 21.49
N GLN A 187 -1.16 21.74 22.04
CA GLN A 187 -1.97 21.74 23.27
C GLN A 187 -3.25 20.89 23.17
N LYS A 188 -3.82 20.70 21.98
CA LYS A 188 -5.05 19.89 21.76
C LYS A 188 -4.74 18.44 21.33
N ARG A 189 -3.46 18.10 21.16
CA ARG A 189 -3.02 16.84 20.54
C ARG A 189 -3.43 15.60 21.33
N SER A 190 -3.38 15.66 22.66
CA SER A 190 -3.80 14.55 23.52
C SER A 190 -5.29 14.20 23.35
N LYS A 191 -6.18 15.20 23.41
CA LYS A 191 -7.62 15.00 23.21
C LYS A 191 -7.92 14.48 21.80
N TYR A 192 -7.26 15.04 20.79
CA TYR A 192 -7.40 14.58 19.42
C TYR A 192 -6.96 13.12 19.25
N ASN A 193 -5.79 12.74 19.76
CA ASN A 193 -5.29 11.37 19.66
C ASN A 193 -6.26 10.36 20.28
N LYS A 194 -6.88 10.69 21.43
CA LYS A 194 -7.91 9.86 22.06
C LYS A 194 -9.15 9.69 21.16
N LEU A 195 -9.63 10.78 20.56
CA LEU A 195 -10.79 10.74 19.64
C LEU A 195 -10.48 9.91 18.39
N VAL A 196 -9.29 10.08 17.82
CA VAL A 196 -8.83 9.35 16.63
C VAL A 196 -8.70 7.86 16.90
N SER A 197 -8.11 7.48 18.03
CA SER A 197 -8.02 6.08 18.45
C SER A 197 -9.41 5.48 18.68
N SER A 198 -10.30 6.21 19.37
CA SER A 198 -11.67 5.76 19.62
C SER A 198 -12.45 5.56 18.31
N LEU A 199 -12.29 6.46 17.34
CA LEU A 199 -12.88 6.32 16.01
C LEU A 199 -12.36 5.05 15.31
N ALA A 200 -11.05 4.79 15.39
CA ALA A 200 -10.45 3.61 14.79
C ALA A 200 -11.06 2.32 15.34
N ASP A 201 -11.24 2.24 16.67
CA ASP A 201 -11.81 1.06 17.33
C ASP A 201 -13.28 0.83 16.99
N ARG A 202 -14.06 1.91 16.79
CA ARG A 202 -15.43 1.80 16.30
C ARG A 202 -15.46 1.25 14.87
N LEU A 203 -14.66 1.83 13.98
CA LEU A 203 -14.56 1.38 12.59
C LEU A 203 -14.10 -0.07 12.47
N TYR A 204 -13.21 -0.53 13.36
CA TYR A 204 -12.83 -1.94 13.42
C TYR A 204 -13.99 -2.87 13.81
N LYS A 205 -14.94 -2.41 14.64
CA LYS A 205 -16.18 -3.18 14.92
C LYS A 205 -17.07 -3.25 13.68
N GLU A 206 -17.15 -2.16 12.91
CA GLU A 206 -17.90 -2.15 11.65
C GLU A 206 -17.28 -3.08 10.60
N ASP A 207 -15.94 -3.16 10.51
CA ASP A 207 -15.25 -4.15 9.67
C ASP A 207 -15.69 -5.59 10.02
N LYS A 208 -15.75 -5.92 11.32
CA LYS A 208 -16.21 -7.24 11.79
C LYS A 208 -17.68 -7.50 11.43
N ALA A 209 -18.54 -6.49 11.60
CA ALA A 209 -19.94 -6.59 11.25
C ALA A 209 -20.12 -6.82 9.73
N ALA A 210 -19.36 -6.12 8.89
CA ALA A 210 -19.37 -6.30 7.44
C ALA A 210 -19.00 -7.74 7.04
N VAL A 211 -17.94 -8.30 7.64
CA VAL A 211 -17.55 -9.71 7.40
C VAL A 211 -18.64 -10.68 7.88
N ALA A 212 -19.29 -10.41 9.02
CA ALA A 212 -20.39 -11.25 9.51
C ALA A 212 -21.59 -11.23 8.56
N ILE A 213 -21.96 -10.06 8.03
CA ILE A 213 -23.03 -9.89 7.03
C ILE A 213 -22.69 -10.69 5.76
N ARG A 214 -21.46 -10.58 5.25
CA ARG A 214 -20.99 -11.37 4.10
C ARG A 214 -21.19 -12.87 4.32
N LYS A 215 -20.76 -13.39 5.48
CA LYS A 215 -20.88 -14.82 5.82
C LYS A 215 -22.34 -15.27 5.87
N LEU A 216 -23.25 -14.45 6.38
CA LEU A 216 -24.68 -14.76 6.37
C LEU A 216 -25.23 -14.84 4.95
N LEU A 217 -24.90 -13.87 4.09
CA LEU A 217 -25.34 -13.86 2.69
C LEU A 217 -24.80 -15.05 1.89
N GLN A 218 -23.57 -15.49 2.14
CA GLN A 218 -23.00 -16.67 1.51
C GLN A 218 -23.74 -17.95 1.91
N LYS A 219 -24.03 -18.13 3.21
CA LYS A 219 -24.79 -19.28 3.72
C LYS A 219 -26.20 -19.37 3.12
N GLU A 220 -26.89 -18.24 3.01
CA GLU A 220 -28.24 -18.22 2.42
C GLU A 220 -28.22 -18.58 0.93
N LYS A 221 -27.22 -18.11 0.17
CA LYS A 221 -27.04 -18.51 -1.24
C LYS A 221 -26.78 -20.01 -1.40
N GLU A 222 -25.95 -20.60 -0.53
CA GLU A 222 -25.67 -22.04 -0.54
C GLU A 222 -26.92 -22.87 -0.26
N LYS A 223 -27.73 -22.48 0.74
CA LYS A 223 -29.01 -23.14 1.04
C LYS A 223 -29.97 -23.08 -0.14
N MET A 224 -30.11 -21.92 -0.79
CA MET A 224 -30.99 -21.75 -1.95
C MET A 224 -30.55 -22.61 -3.15
N GLN A 225 -29.24 -22.77 -3.36
CA GLN A 225 -28.70 -23.67 -4.39
C GLN A 225 -29.01 -25.14 -4.07
N LEU A 226 -28.84 -25.56 -2.80
CA LEU A 226 -29.14 -26.92 -2.35
C LEU A 226 -30.64 -27.26 -2.39
N SER A 227 -31.53 -26.30 -2.11
CA SER A 227 -32.98 -26.51 -2.25
C SER A 227 -33.41 -26.57 -3.71
N GLY A 228 -32.87 -25.70 -4.58
CA GLY A 228 -33.17 -25.71 -6.02
C GLY A 228 -32.65 -26.93 -6.78
N LEU A 229 -31.69 -27.67 -6.22
CA LEU A 229 -31.24 -28.98 -6.74
C LEU A 229 -32.12 -30.16 -6.29
N LYS A 230 -32.95 -30.00 -5.23
CA LYS A 230 -33.86 -31.06 -4.77
C LYS A 230 -35.20 -31.08 -5.51
N ASP A 231 -35.56 -29.97 -6.16
CA ASP A 231 -36.80 -29.82 -6.93
C ASP A 231 -36.61 -30.09 -8.44
N ARG A 232 -35.51 -30.74 -8.85
CA ARG A 232 -35.22 -31.21 -10.21
C ARG A 232 -34.90 -32.69 -10.21
#